data_AF-A0A2N5FNR3-F1
#
_entry.id   AF-A0A2N5FNR3-F1
#
_cell.length_a   1.000
_cell.length_b   1.000
_cell.length_c   1.000
_cell.angle_alpha   90.00
_cell.angle_beta   90.00
_cell.angle_gamma   90.00
#
_symmetry.space_group_name_H-M   'P 1'
#
loop_
_entity.id
_entity.type
_entity.pdbx_description
1 polymer ?
#
loop_
_entity_poly.entity_id
_entity_poly.type
_entity_poly.pdbx_seq_one_letter_code
_entity_poly.pdbx_strand_id
1 'polypeptide(L)'
;MINVKPTKQHIQTIKKHKKFLEKWDMWDFAYFDGNEYYFLTVYNTLLGKITGYLLLDASGREPEAEKVEEAAYYLISYNTMVHNTITGIVPRMHMNMEPYQQMVKLLGKHKGELVREDPELEAAIEEILVLTKVIIEESSQIRDIVYTVGGYQREITRERGFFDLAFLRKMEEEFERYSIIMYTFGLRERTMAPAYKRIYELVSSGKVKAPRLKGLLKAAMETNEKELEKSMSTFERDPDGNPLEIDKENIRESLRLNRKVQGKKDFKEKIVPIIRNYFNK
;
A
#
# COMPACT_ATOMS: atom_id res chain seq x y z
N MET A 1 -14.85 -22.46 -11.15
CA MET A 1 -14.57 -22.28 -9.71
C MET A 1 -14.23 -23.62 -9.06
N ILE A 2 -13.12 -23.71 -8.34
CA ILE A 2 -12.83 -24.87 -7.48
C ILE A 2 -13.69 -24.81 -6.21
N ASN A 3 -13.89 -25.94 -5.54
CA ASN A 3 -14.59 -25.97 -4.26
C ASN A 3 -13.65 -25.50 -3.14
N VAL A 4 -13.87 -24.28 -2.65
CA VAL A 4 -13.10 -23.65 -1.57
C VAL A 4 -13.69 -23.90 -0.18
N LYS A 5 -14.79 -24.65 -0.07
CA LYS A 5 -15.36 -25.01 1.23
C LYS A 5 -14.55 -26.14 1.87
N PRO A 6 -14.32 -26.10 3.19
CA PRO A 6 -13.53 -27.12 3.85
C PRO A 6 -14.22 -28.49 3.75
N THR A 7 -13.48 -29.50 3.31
CA THR A 7 -13.95 -30.89 3.28
C THR A 7 -14.03 -31.47 4.71
N LYS A 8 -14.64 -32.65 4.86
CA LYS A 8 -14.65 -33.37 6.15
C LYS A 8 -13.24 -33.60 6.70
N GLN A 9 -12.30 -33.96 5.82
CA GLN A 9 -10.90 -34.18 6.19
C GLN A 9 -10.23 -32.86 6.61
N HIS A 10 -10.44 -31.77 5.88
CA HIS A 10 -9.96 -30.44 6.29
C HIS A 10 -10.42 -30.11 7.72
N ILE A 11 -11.72 -30.23 8.00
CA ILE A 11 -12.28 -29.90 9.32
C ILE A 11 -11.66 -30.76 10.42
N GLN A 12 -11.43 -32.05 10.17
CA GLN A 12 -10.76 -32.94 11.13
C GLN A 12 -9.33 -32.48 11.42
N THR A 13 -8.52 -32.23 10.38
CA THR A 13 -7.14 -31.76 10.51
C THR A 13 -7.08 -30.40 11.22
N ILE A 14 -7.92 -29.44 10.80
CA ILE A 14 -8.00 -28.10 11.40
C ILE A 14 -8.30 -28.18 12.91
N LYS A 15 -9.25 -29.04 13.31
CA LYS A 15 -9.63 -29.22 14.71
C LYS A 15 -8.51 -29.87 15.53
N LYS A 16 -7.73 -30.80 14.96
CA LYS A 16 -6.57 -31.42 15.62
C LYS A 16 -5.51 -30.39 16.00
N HIS A 17 -5.31 -29.38 15.15
CA HIS A 17 -4.32 -28.33 15.37
C HIS A 17 -4.84 -27.19 16.26
N LYS A 18 -6.16 -27.03 16.40
CA LYS A 18 -6.81 -25.93 17.10
C LYS A 18 -6.53 -25.94 18.61
N LYS A 19 -6.06 -24.83 19.17
CA LYS A 19 -5.91 -24.66 20.63
C LYS A 19 -7.25 -24.29 21.29
N PHE A 20 -7.29 -24.44 22.62
CA PHE A 20 -8.45 -24.09 23.44
C PHE A 20 -8.85 -22.63 23.20
N LEU A 21 -10.17 -22.35 23.09
CA LEU A 21 -10.78 -21.04 22.83
C LEU A 21 -10.42 -20.32 21.52
N GLU A 22 -9.62 -20.93 20.63
CA GLU A 22 -9.41 -20.35 19.31
C GLU A 22 -10.70 -20.41 18.46
N LYS A 23 -10.86 -19.48 17.54
CA LYS A 23 -11.73 -19.63 16.36
C LYS A 23 -10.84 -19.95 15.16
N TRP A 24 -11.39 -20.64 14.18
CA TRP A 24 -10.69 -20.88 12.92
C TRP A 24 -11.56 -20.42 11.76
N ASP A 25 -10.91 -19.97 10.71
CA ASP A 25 -11.51 -19.62 9.43
C ASP A 25 -10.60 -20.09 8.32
N MET A 26 -11.16 -20.67 7.25
CA MET A 26 -10.40 -21.07 6.08
C MET A 26 -10.71 -20.08 4.97
N TRP A 27 -9.69 -19.49 4.37
CA TRP A 27 -9.88 -18.49 3.33
C TRP A 27 -10.65 -19.07 2.15
N ASP A 28 -11.44 -18.21 1.49
CA ASP A 28 -12.33 -18.54 0.39
C ASP A 28 -11.62 -18.66 -0.96
N PHE A 29 -10.31 -18.88 -0.94
CA PHE A 29 -9.47 -19.12 -2.11
C PHE A 29 -8.24 -19.95 -1.77
N ALA A 30 -7.65 -20.57 -2.80
CA ALA A 30 -6.41 -21.34 -2.71
C ALA A 30 -5.26 -20.69 -3.51
N TYR A 31 -4.04 -21.15 -3.24
CA TYR A 31 -2.90 -20.98 -4.15
C TYR A 31 -2.68 -22.25 -4.98
N PHE A 32 -2.39 -22.08 -6.27
CA PHE A 32 -2.08 -23.17 -7.20
C PHE A 32 -0.64 -23.04 -7.69
N ASP A 33 0.18 -24.06 -7.44
CA ASP A 33 1.60 -24.09 -7.83
C ASP A 33 1.85 -24.63 -9.25
N GLY A 34 0.80 -25.10 -9.93
CA GLY A 34 0.87 -25.81 -11.21
C GLY A 34 0.49 -27.29 -11.11
N ASN A 35 0.48 -27.85 -9.90
CA ASN A 35 0.18 -29.26 -9.63
C ASN A 35 -0.92 -29.43 -8.57
N GLU A 36 -0.81 -28.71 -7.45
CA GLU A 36 -1.66 -28.86 -6.27
C GLU A 36 -2.29 -27.53 -5.83
N TYR A 37 -3.44 -27.62 -5.16
CA TYR A 37 -4.09 -26.49 -4.51
C TYR A 37 -3.80 -26.49 -3.02
N TYR A 38 -3.39 -25.31 -2.51
CA TYR A 38 -3.08 -25.08 -1.12
C TYR A 38 -4.08 -24.10 -0.50
N PHE A 39 -4.70 -24.54 0.59
CA PHE A 39 -5.68 -23.79 1.36
C PHE A 39 -5.06 -23.33 2.67
N LEU A 40 -5.35 -22.08 3.04
CA LEU A 40 -4.85 -21.50 4.29
C LEU A 40 -5.98 -21.36 5.30
N THR A 41 -5.78 -21.97 6.47
CA THR A 41 -6.62 -21.77 7.65
C THR A 41 -5.92 -20.83 8.61
N VAL A 42 -6.64 -19.83 9.08
CA VAL A 42 -6.20 -18.91 10.13
C VAL A 42 -6.86 -19.27 11.46
N TYR A 43 -6.09 -19.25 12.53
CA TYR A 43 -6.57 -19.37 13.90
C TYR A 43 -6.49 -18.02 14.60
N ASN A 44 -7.55 -17.67 15.30
CA ASN A 44 -7.69 -16.39 15.99
C ASN A 44 -8.09 -16.60 17.44
N THR A 45 -7.66 -15.71 18.33
CA THR A 45 -8.26 -15.57 19.66
C THR A 45 -9.72 -15.10 19.55
N LEU A 46 -10.47 -15.19 20.66
CA LEU A 46 -11.81 -14.60 20.73
C LEU A 46 -11.84 -13.09 20.44
N LEU A 47 -10.71 -12.40 20.69
CA LEU A 47 -10.53 -10.97 20.42
C LEU A 47 -10.04 -10.67 18.99
N GLY A 48 -9.90 -11.69 18.14
CA GLY A 48 -9.54 -11.51 16.73
C GLY A 48 -8.04 -11.43 16.43
N LYS A 49 -7.16 -11.67 17.42
CA LYS A 49 -5.71 -11.73 17.18
C LYS A 49 -5.34 -13.07 16.55
N ILE A 50 -4.57 -13.04 15.46
CA ILE A 50 -4.04 -14.25 14.81
C ILE A 50 -3.07 -14.97 15.75
N THR A 51 -3.28 -16.27 15.94
CA THR A 51 -2.47 -17.15 16.79
C THR A 51 -1.80 -18.28 16.02
N GLY A 52 -2.18 -18.50 14.76
CA GLY A 52 -1.48 -19.43 13.90
C GLY A 52 -2.12 -19.58 12.53
N TYR A 53 -1.36 -20.20 11.65
CA TYR A 53 -1.78 -20.62 10.32
C TYR A 53 -1.62 -22.12 10.16
N LEU A 54 -2.46 -22.72 9.34
CA LEU A 54 -2.32 -24.11 8.90
C LEU A 54 -2.56 -24.18 7.40
N LEU A 55 -1.59 -24.73 6.69
CA LEU A 55 -1.70 -24.96 5.25
C LEU A 55 -2.13 -26.39 4.99
N LEU A 56 -3.13 -26.59 4.13
CA LEU A 56 -3.63 -27.91 3.76
C LEU A 56 -3.71 -28.06 2.24
N ASP A 57 -3.48 -29.27 1.73
CA ASP A 57 -3.73 -29.59 0.32
C ASP A 57 -5.24 -29.77 0.04
N ALA A 58 -5.62 -29.95 -1.22
CA ALA A 58 -7.03 -30.19 -1.62
C ALA A 58 -7.68 -31.41 -0.96
N SER A 59 -6.90 -32.38 -0.47
CA SER A 59 -7.38 -33.56 0.24
C SER A 59 -7.58 -33.31 1.75
N GLY A 60 -7.13 -32.17 2.28
CA GLY A 60 -7.15 -31.83 3.70
C GLY A 60 -5.98 -32.41 4.49
N ARG A 61 -4.89 -32.81 3.82
CA ARG A 61 -3.65 -33.30 4.43
C ARG A 61 -2.62 -32.19 4.53
N GLU A 62 -1.68 -32.37 5.45
CA GLU A 62 -0.54 -31.47 5.65
C GLU A 62 0.50 -31.73 4.54
N PRO A 63 0.85 -30.72 3.71
CA PRO A 63 1.92 -30.84 2.73
C PRO A 63 3.31 -30.92 3.37
N GLU A 64 4.32 -31.26 2.59
CA GLU A 64 5.73 -31.22 3.00
C GLU A 64 6.16 -29.78 3.37
N ALA A 65 7.09 -29.66 4.32
CA ALA A 65 7.48 -28.36 4.90
C ALA A 65 7.96 -27.33 3.86
N GLU A 66 8.70 -27.76 2.83
CA GLU A 66 9.18 -26.86 1.75
C GLU A 66 8.01 -26.24 0.97
N LYS A 67 7.00 -27.05 0.62
CA LYS A 67 5.77 -26.58 -0.03
C LYS A 67 4.95 -25.69 0.90
N VAL A 68 4.96 -25.98 2.20
CA VAL A 68 4.22 -25.19 3.21
C VAL A 68 4.74 -23.75 3.28
N GLU A 69 6.05 -23.55 3.37
CA GLU A 69 6.63 -22.20 3.47
C GLU A 69 6.32 -21.35 2.23
N GLU A 70 6.56 -21.91 1.04
CA GLU A 70 6.38 -21.17 -0.20
C GLU A 70 4.91 -20.83 -0.47
N ALA A 71 4.01 -21.81 -0.38
CA ALA A 71 2.59 -21.57 -0.59
C ALA A 71 2.01 -20.60 0.45
N ALA A 72 2.42 -20.71 1.72
CA ALA A 72 2.01 -19.78 2.76
C ALA A 72 2.51 -18.36 2.48
N TYR A 73 3.74 -18.20 1.98
CA TYR A 73 4.26 -16.89 1.58
C TYR A 73 3.38 -16.24 0.52
N TYR A 74 3.02 -16.96 -0.55
CA TYR A 74 2.19 -16.40 -1.62
C TYR A 74 0.76 -16.10 -1.16
N LEU A 75 0.12 -17.01 -0.42
CA LEU A 75 -1.21 -16.82 0.16
C LEU A 75 -1.26 -15.58 1.04
N ILE A 76 -0.34 -15.48 2.00
CA ILE A 76 -0.31 -14.38 2.96
C ILE A 76 0.07 -13.06 2.28
N SER A 77 0.98 -13.09 1.31
CA SER A 77 1.33 -11.89 0.52
C SER A 77 0.11 -11.37 -0.25
N TYR A 78 -0.61 -12.25 -0.93
CA TYR A 78 -1.84 -11.90 -1.64
C TYR A 78 -2.87 -11.27 -0.71
N ASN A 79 -3.22 -11.96 0.38
CA ASN A 79 -4.24 -11.48 1.32
C ASN A 79 -3.83 -10.18 2.02
N THR A 80 -2.55 -10.03 2.37
CA THR A 80 -2.01 -8.78 2.94
C THR A 80 -2.20 -7.61 1.99
N MET A 81 -1.96 -7.84 0.70
CA MET A 81 -2.15 -6.80 -0.30
C MET A 81 -3.64 -6.45 -0.47
N VAL A 82 -4.54 -7.43 -0.56
CA VAL A 82 -5.99 -7.18 -0.59
C VAL A 82 -6.42 -6.33 0.62
N HIS A 83 -5.94 -6.69 1.81
CA HIS A 83 -6.21 -5.95 3.04
C HIS A 83 -5.68 -4.51 2.97
N ASN A 84 -4.44 -4.31 2.52
CA ASN A 84 -3.83 -2.98 2.36
C ASN A 84 -4.56 -2.13 1.32
N THR A 85 -5.14 -2.73 0.27
CA THR A 85 -6.01 -2.00 -0.66
C THR A 85 -7.23 -1.45 0.07
N ILE A 86 -7.91 -2.28 0.86
CA ILE A 86 -9.13 -1.89 1.58
C ILE A 86 -8.84 -0.81 2.63
N THR A 87 -7.82 -1.00 3.44
CA THR A 87 -7.54 -0.12 4.59
C THR A 87 -6.71 1.10 4.24
N GLY A 88 -5.85 1.01 3.22
CA GLY A 88 -4.91 2.07 2.86
C GLY A 88 -5.23 2.78 1.55
N ILE A 89 -5.48 2.04 0.48
CA ILE A 89 -5.60 2.61 -0.88
C ILE A 89 -7.02 3.16 -1.15
N VAL A 90 -8.07 2.44 -0.75
CA VAL A 90 -9.47 2.88 -0.96
C VAL A 90 -9.75 4.26 -0.35
N PRO A 91 -9.33 4.58 0.89
CA PRO A 91 -9.49 5.95 1.41
C PRO A 91 -8.83 7.03 0.55
N ARG A 92 -7.68 6.72 -0.08
CA ARG A 92 -6.94 7.66 -0.94
C ARG A 92 -7.64 7.91 -2.28
N MET A 93 -8.37 6.92 -2.80
CA MET A 93 -9.21 7.09 -3.99
C MET A 93 -10.29 8.18 -3.82
N HIS A 94 -10.69 8.47 -2.58
CA HIS A 94 -11.70 9.48 -2.24
C HIS A 94 -11.09 10.81 -1.78
N MET A 95 -9.78 11.01 -1.95
CA MET A 95 -9.13 12.25 -1.54
C MET A 95 -9.72 13.44 -2.30
N ASN A 96 -10.08 14.48 -1.55
CA ASN A 96 -10.63 15.71 -2.13
C ASN A 96 -9.51 16.52 -2.81
N MET A 97 -9.59 16.69 -4.14
CA MET A 97 -8.62 17.44 -4.92
C MET A 97 -8.91 18.93 -5.06
N GLU A 98 -10.04 19.42 -4.52
CA GLU A 98 -10.40 20.83 -4.53
C GLU A 98 -9.29 21.75 -3.95
N PRO A 99 -8.61 21.40 -2.82
CA PRO A 99 -7.53 22.25 -2.30
C PRO A 99 -6.39 22.47 -3.29
N TYR A 100 -6.00 21.43 -4.04
CA TYR A 100 -4.95 21.50 -5.07
C TYR A 100 -5.42 22.32 -6.28
N GLN A 101 -6.66 22.13 -6.72
CA GLN A 101 -7.25 22.92 -7.82
C GLN A 101 -7.33 24.41 -7.46
N GLN A 102 -7.73 24.73 -6.22
CA GLN A 102 -7.74 26.11 -5.73
C GLN A 102 -6.34 26.68 -5.57
N MET A 103 -5.35 25.87 -5.15
CA MET A 103 -3.95 26.29 -5.09
C MET A 103 -3.47 26.75 -6.47
N VAL A 104 -3.67 25.95 -7.52
CA VAL A 104 -3.31 26.28 -8.90
C VAL A 104 -3.99 27.57 -9.36
N LYS A 105 -5.30 27.68 -9.13
CA LYS A 105 -6.08 28.85 -9.53
C LYS A 105 -5.61 30.13 -8.84
N LEU A 106 -5.37 30.08 -7.52
CA LEU A 106 -4.99 31.24 -6.73
C LEU A 106 -3.55 31.66 -6.99
N LEU A 107 -2.62 30.71 -7.11
CA LEU A 107 -1.24 31.00 -7.50
C LEU A 107 -1.18 31.61 -8.91
N GLY A 108 -1.90 31.05 -9.88
CA GLY A 108 -1.97 31.62 -11.23
C GLY A 108 -2.54 33.04 -11.24
N LYS A 109 -3.58 33.30 -10.43
CA LYS A 109 -4.19 34.64 -10.31
C LYS A 109 -3.23 35.67 -9.68
N HIS A 110 -2.50 35.29 -8.64
CA HIS A 110 -1.65 36.19 -7.87
C HIS A 110 -0.17 36.16 -8.28
N LYS A 111 0.21 35.38 -9.30
CA LYS A 111 1.60 35.22 -9.75
C LYS A 111 2.29 36.57 -9.98
N GLY A 112 1.67 37.48 -10.72
CA GLY A 112 2.28 38.79 -11.03
C GLY A 112 2.52 39.68 -9.80
N GLU A 113 1.68 39.57 -8.77
CA GLU A 113 1.87 40.29 -7.50
C GLU A 113 3.00 39.64 -6.68
N LEU A 114 3.01 38.30 -6.60
CA LEU A 114 4.03 37.55 -5.89
C LEU A 114 5.43 37.76 -6.48
N VAL A 115 5.55 37.68 -7.81
CA VAL A 115 6.83 37.89 -8.53
C VAL A 115 7.30 39.33 -8.46
N ARG A 116 6.39 40.31 -8.37
CA ARG A 116 6.78 41.71 -8.17
C ARG A 116 7.43 41.92 -6.79
N GLU A 117 6.89 41.27 -5.76
CA GLU A 117 7.39 41.37 -4.39
C GLU A 117 8.66 40.52 -4.17
N ASP A 118 8.78 39.40 -4.87
CA ASP A 118 9.95 38.51 -4.83
C ASP A 118 10.17 37.87 -6.21
N PRO A 119 11.01 38.48 -7.08
CA PRO A 119 11.25 38.01 -8.44
C PRO A 119 11.80 36.59 -8.54
N GLU A 120 12.50 36.12 -7.51
CA GLU A 120 13.07 34.76 -7.49
C GLU A 120 12.00 33.67 -7.40
N LEU A 121 10.75 34.03 -7.02
CA LEU A 121 9.65 33.08 -6.93
C LEU A 121 9.07 32.67 -8.28
N GLU A 122 9.41 33.35 -9.38
CA GLU A 122 8.78 33.05 -10.68
C GLU A 122 8.93 31.58 -11.08
N ALA A 123 10.16 31.06 -11.06
CA ALA A 123 10.43 29.67 -11.41
C ALA A 123 9.77 28.68 -10.42
N ALA A 124 9.82 28.99 -9.12
CA ALA A 124 9.24 28.15 -8.09
C ALA A 124 7.70 28.09 -8.16
N ILE A 125 7.04 29.21 -8.49
CA ILE A 125 5.59 29.24 -8.70
C ILE A 125 5.20 28.41 -9.92
N GLU A 126 5.94 28.53 -11.04
CA GLU A 126 5.70 27.70 -12.21
C GLU A 126 5.91 26.21 -11.91
N GLU A 127 6.95 25.86 -11.16
CA GLU A 127 7.18 24.49 -10.71
C GLU A 127 6.02 23.98 -9.86
N ILE A 128 5.54 24.75 -8.87
CA ILE A 128 4.36 24.39 -8.08
C ILE A 128 3.14 24.15 -8.98
N LEU A 129 2.89 25.04 -9.94
CA LEU A 129 1.75 24.92 -10.86
C LEU A 129 1.83 23.65 -11.70
N VAL A 130 3.03 23.31 -12.21
CA VAL A 130 3.26 22.09 -13.00
C VAL A 130 3.09 20.85 -12.12
N LEU A 131 3.78 20.78 -10.98
CA LEU A 131 3.74 19.61 -10.10
C LEU A 131 2.35 19.38 -9.51
N THR A 132 1.62 20.44 -9.17
CA THR A 132 0.25 20.32 -8.63
C THR A 132 -0.72 19.77 -9.68
N LYS A 133 -0.57 20.12 -10.96
CA LYS A 133 -1.39 19.55 -12.03
C LYS A 133 -1.16 18.04 -12.17
N VAL A 134 0.10 17.62 -12.12
CA VAL A 134 0.45 16.18 -12.13
C VAL A 134 -0.19 15.44 -10.96
N ILE A 135 -0.14 16.01 -9.75
CA ILE A 135 -0.80 15.44 -8.56
C ILE A 135 -2.31 15.27 -8.77
N ILE A 136 -2.98 16.26 -9.35
CA ILE A 136 -4.41 16.21 -9.64
C ILE A 136 -4.72 15.09 -10.65
N GLU A 137 -3.91 14.95 -11.70
CA GLU A 137 -4.08 13.92 -12.74
C GLU A 137 -3.86 12.50 -12.19
N GLU A 138 -2.81 12.30 -11.38
CA GLU A 138 -2.47 11.01 -10.77
C GLU A 138 -3.55 10.50 -9.80
N SER A 139 -4.42 11.37 -9.27
CA SER A 139 -5.55 10.97 -8.44
C SER A 139 -6.47 9.95 -9.11
N SER A 140 -6.64 10.07 -10.42
CA SER A 140 -7.45 9.14 -11.22
C SER A 140 -6.80 7.76 -11.31
N GLN A 141 -5.47 7.71 -11.33
CA GLN A 141 -4.72 6.45 -11.42
C GLN A 141 -4.87 5.63 -10.13
N ILE A 142 -4.98 6.26 -8.96
CA ILE A 142 -5.26 5.56 -7.70
C ILE A 142 -6.61 4.85 -7.76
N ARG A 143 -7.62 5.50 -8.35
CA ARG A 143 -8.95 4.91 -8.56
C ARG A 143 -8.89 3.68 -9.47
N ASP A 144 -8.14 3.77 -10.56
CA ASP A 144 -7.98 2.66 -11.50
C ASP A 144 -7.29 1.46 -10.84
N ILE A 145 -6.27 1.70 -10.01
CA ILE A 145 -5.60 0.64 -9.23
C ILE A 145 -6.60 -0.04 -8.30
N VAL A 146 -7.41 0.72 -7.55
CA VAL A 146 -8.42 0.15 -6.63
C VAL A 146 -9.43 -0.71 -7.38
N TYR A 147 -9.96 -0.24 -8.51
CA TYR A 147 -10.91 -1.03 -9.29
C TYR A 147 -10.28 -2.26 -9.90
N THR A 148 -9.03 -2.18 -10.36
CA THR A 148 -8.28 -3.31 -10.92
C THR A 148 -8.05 -4.39 -9.87
N VAL A 149 -7.53 -4.03 -8.69
CA VAL A 149 -7.34 -4.96 -7.57
C VAL A 149 -8.68 -5.52 -7.09
N GLY A 150 -9.73 -4.72 -7.03
CA GLY A 150 -11.08 -5.19 -6.71
C GLY A 150 -11.67 -6.12 -7.78
N GLY A 151 -11.28 -5.98 -9.04
CA GLY A 151 -11.53 -6.93 -10.11
C GLY A 151 -10.81 -8.25 -9.86
N TYR A 152 -9.52 -8.19 -9.55
CA TYR A 152 -8.71 -9.37 -9.23
C TYR A 152 -9.26 -10.17 -8.04
N GLN A 153 -9.64 -9.50 -6.96
CA GLN A 153 -10.25 -10.17 -5.80
C GLN A 153 -11.58 -10.85 -6.17
N ARG A 154 -12.38 -10.24 -7.04
CA ARG A 154 -13.64 -10.83 -7.52
C ARG A 154 -13.39 -12.07 -8.38
N GLU A 155 -12.43 -12.03 -9.30
CA GLU A 155 -12.05 -13.19 -10.12
C GLU A 155 -11.67 -14.37 -9.22
N ILE A 156 -10.84 -14.14 -8.20
CA ILE A 156 -10.39 -15.20 -7.30
C ILE A 156 -11.52 -15.73 -6.42
N THR A 157 -12.32 -14.86 -5.79
CA THR A 157 -13.33 -15.31 -4.80
C THR A 157 -14.66 -15.74 -5.41
N ARG A 158 -14.98 -15.34 -6.65
CA ARG A 158 -16.29 -15.61 -7.27
C ARG A 158 -16.23 -16.44 -8.55
N GLU A 159 -15.09 -16.48 -9.24
CA GLU A 159 -15.00 -17.15 -10.55
C GLU A 159 -14.09 -18.38 -10.51
N ARG A 160 -12.86 -18.22 -10.02
CA ARG A 160 -11.83 -19.27 -10.05
C ARG A 160 -11.73 -20.06 -8.76
N GLY A 161 -11.77 -19.39 -7.60
CA GLY A 161 -11.52 -19.98 -6.28
C GLY A 161 -10.03 -20.16 -5.95
N PHE A 162 -9.12 -19.68 -6.79
CA PHE A 162 -7.68 -19.78 -6.56
C PHE A 162 -6.90 -18.73 -7.36
N PHE A 163 -5.63 -18.55 -7.00
CA PHE A 163 -4.66 -17.80 -7.81
C PHE A 163 -3.35 -18.58 -7.96
N ASP A 164 -2.57 -18.22 -8.98
CA ASP A 164 -1.24 -18.78 -9.26
C ASP A 164 -0.18 -17.66 -9.21
N LEU A 165 1.09 -18.01 -9.39
CA LEU A 165 2.18 -17.04 -9.32
C LEU A 165 2.08 -15.95 -10.40
N ALA A 166 1.59 -16.28 -11.60
CA ALA A 166 1.42 -15.30 -12.66
C ALA A 166 0.33 -14.28 -12.30
N PHE A 167 -0.75 -14.73 -11.65
CA PHE A 167 -1.78 -13.86 -11.12
C PHE A 167 -1.24 -12.98 -9.98
N LEU A 168 -0.48 -13.55 -9.04
CA LEU A 168 0.12 -12.79 -7.94
C LEU A 168 0.98 -11.65 -8.47
N ARG A 169 1.78 -11.89 -9.51
CA ARG A 169 2.62 -10.85 -10.16
C ARG A 169 1.80 -9.69 -10.71
N LYS A 170 0.65 -9.93 -11.35
CA LYS A 170 -0.24 -8.84 -11.80
C LYS A 170 -0.71 -7.98 -10.63
N MET A 171 -0.95 -8.62 -9.50
CA MET A 171 -1.37 -7.94 -8.28
C MET A 171 -0.20 -7.11 -7.70
N GLU A 172 1.01 -7.68 -7.66
CA GLU A 172 2.23 -6.97 -7.27
C GLU A 172 2.50 -5.74 -8.15
N GLU A 173 2.31 -5.85 -9.47
CA GLU A 173 2.48 -4.75 -10.43
C GLU A 173 1.56 -3.55 -10.14
N GLU A 174 0.29 -3.78 -9.81
CA GLU A 174 -0.64 -2.70 -9.44
C GLU A 174 -0.23 -2.02 -8.13
N PHE A 175 0.32 -2.80 -7.21
CA PHE A 175 0.86 -2.30 -5.96
C PHE A 175 2.17 -1.52 -6.12
N GLU A 176 3.04 -1.93 -7.05
CA GLU A 176 4.22 -1.17 -7.46
C GLU A 176 3.80 0.18 -8.05
N ARG A 177 2.82 0.20 -8.95
CA ARG A 177 2.27 1.44 -9.53
C ARG A 177 1.80 2.39 -8.43
N TYR A 178 1.04 1.89 -7.45
CA TYR A 178 0.61 2.69 -6.31
C TYR A 178 1.79 3.24 -5.49
N SER A 179 2.78 2.39 -5.17
CA SER A 179 3.96 2.80 -4.41
C SER A 179 4.74 3.92 -5.11
N ILE A 180 4.89 3.85 -6.44
CA ILE A 180 5.55 4.89 -7.23
C ILE A 180 4.78 6.21 -7.17
N ILE A 181 3.45 6.18 -7.38
CA ILE A 181 2.60 7.38 -7.31
C ILE A 181 2.75 8.04 -5.94
N MET A 182 2.64 7.26 -4.86
CA MET A 182 2.73 7.81 -3.50
C MET A 182 4.12 8.35 -3.16
N TYR A 183 5.18 7.67 -3.58
CA TYR A 183 6.55 8.13 -3.31
C TYR A 183 6.88 9.40 -4.11
N THR A 184 6.55 9.42 -5.40
CA THR A 184 6.78 10.60 -6.26
C THR A 184 5.91 11.78 -5.87
N PHE A 185 4.66 11.56 -5.44
CA PHE A 185 3.85 12.59 -4.78
C PHE A 185 4.60 13.23 -3.61
N GLY A 186 5.18 12.42 -2.73
CA GLY A 186 5.90 12.95 -1.57
C GLY A 186 7.19 13.67 -1.91
N LEU A 187 7.93 13.21 -2.93
CA LEU A 187 9.08 13.95 -3.46
C LEU A 187 8.67 15.33 -3.98
N ARG A 188 7.56 15.43 -4.74
CA ARG A 188 7.05 16.71 -5.26
C ARG A 188 6.65 17.66 -4.13
N GLU A 189 5.94 17.16 -3.12
CA GLU A 189 5.58 17.96 -1.94
C GLU A 189 6.81 18.47 -1.18
N ARG A 190 7.85 17.64 -1.02
CA ARG A 190 9.14 18.07 -0.44
C ARG A 190 9.81 19.15 -1.30
N THR A 191 9.83 19.00 -2.62
CA THR A 191 10.38 20.01 -3.55
C THR A 191 9.63 21.35 -3.43
N MET A 192 8.31 21.33 -3.33
CA MET A 192 7.49 22.55 -3.25
C MET A 192 7.52 23.23 -1.88
N ALA A 193 7.83 22.51 -0.79
CA ALA A 193 7.72 23.00 0.58
C ALA A 193 8.47 24.32 0.87
N PRO A 194 9.72 24.53 0.41
CA PRO A 194 10.42 25.80 0.62
C PRO A 194 9.70 26.99 -0.03
N ALA A 195 9.16 26.80 -1.23
CA ALA A 195 8.42 27.82 -1.96
C ALA A 195 7.07 28.11 -1.31
N TYR A 196 6.36 27.09 -0.80
CA TYR A 196 5.14 27.29 -0.02
C TYR A 196 5.36 28.22 1.17
N LYS A 197 6.47 28.04 1.89
CA LYS A 197 6.82 28.88 3.04
C LYS A 197 7.08 30.34 2.63
N ARG A 198 7.89 30.57 1.58
CA ARG A 198 8.17 31.94 1.07
C ARG A 198 6.87 32.64 0.64
N ILE A 199 6.02 31.97 -0.13
CA ILE A 199 4.74 32.54 -0.59
C ILE A 199 3.83 32.82 0.62
N TYR A 200 3.78 31.91 1.59
CA TYR A 200 2.98 32.10 2.81
C TYR A 200 3.41 33.34 3.60
N GLU A 201 4.72 33.63 3.69
CA GLU A 201 5.27 34.80 4.38
C GLU A 201 4.90 36.12 3.68
N LEU A 202 4.97 36.17 2.34
CA LEU A 202 4.53 37.33 1.55
C LEU A 202 3.04 37.62 1.72
N VAL A 203 2.20 36.59 1.71
CA VAL A 203 0.76 36.76 1.92
C VAL A 203 0.44 37.11 3.37
N SER A 204 1.18 36.54 4.34
CA SER A 204 0.97 36.78 5.77
C SER A 204 1.41 38.17 6.23
N SER A 205 2.45 38.73 5.61
CA SER A 205 2.91 40.11 5.85
C SER A 205 1.99 41.17 5.22
N GLY A 206 1.00 40.75 4.43
CA GLY A 206 0.05 41.66 3.78
C GLY A 206 0.57 42.30 2.48
N LYS A 207 1.80 41.97 2.06
CA LYS A 207 2.36 42.39 0.76
C LYS A 207 1.51 41.91 -0.42
N VAL A 208 0.93 40.71 -0.30
CA VAL A 208 -0.04 40.18 -1.25
C VAL A 208 -1.36 39.84 -0.54
N LYS A 209 -2.48 40.41 -1.00
CA LYS A 209 -3.80 40.23 -0.38
C LYS A 209 -4.52 38.98 -0.91
N ALA A 210 -4.10 37.80 -0.44
CA ALA A 210 -4.66 36.51 -0.86
C ALA A 210 -5.02 35.59 0.34
N PRO A 211 -6.03 35.92 1.18
CA PRO A 211 -6.30 35.20 2.43
C PRO A 211 -6.66 33.72 2.25
N ARG A 212 -7.29 33.34 1.13
CA ARG A 212 -7.57 31.92 0.82
C ARG A 212 -6.29 31.15 0.47
N LEU A 213 -5.37 31.77 -0.27
CA LEU A 213 -4.07 31.19 -0.61
C LEU A 213 -3.25 30.96 0.67
N LYS A 214 -3.26 31.92 1.60
CA LYS A 214 -2.66 31.76 2.94
C LYS A 214 -3.15 30.51 3.66
N GLY A 215 -4.47 30.29 3.68
CA GLY A 215 -5.08 29.13 4.34
C GLY A 215 -4.64 27.80 3.72
N LEU A 216 -4.61 27.73 2.38
CA LEU A 216 -4.17 26.53 1.66
C LEU A 216 -2.69 26.22 1.89
N LEU A 217 -1.82 27.23 1.82
CA LEU A 217 -0.37 27.07 2.05
C LEU A 217 -0.08 26.61 3.47
N LYS A 218 -0.77 27.20 4.46
CA LYS A 218 -0.63 26.77 5.85
C LYS A 218 -1.02 25.30 6.04
N ALA A 219 -2.16 24.89 5.50
CA ALA A 219 -2.62 23.51 5.60
C ALA A 219 -1.65 22.53 4.90
N ALA A 220 -1.11 22.89 3.73
CA ALA A 220 -0.11 22.09 3.02
C ALA A 220 1.17 21.93 3.85
N MET A 221 1.70 23.02 4.41
CA MET A 221 2.89 22.98 5.27
C MET A 221 2.70 22.11 6.52
N GLU A 222 1.57 22.26 7.22
CA GLU A 222 1.26 21.45 8.43
C GLU A 222 1.11 19.96 8.11
N THR A 223 0.55 19.64 6.95
CA THR A 223 0.43 18.25 6.46
C THR A 223 1.80 17.68 6.10
N ASN A 224 2.65 18.48 5.43
CA ASN A 224 3.99 18.06 5.01
C ASN A 224 4.91 17.79 6.20
N GLU A 225 4.82 18.58 7.26
CA GLU A 225 5.68 18.40 8.45
C GLU A 225 5.40 17.10 9.21
N LYS A 226 4.15 16.62 9.23
CA LYS A 226 3.75 15.47 10.08
C LYS A 226 3.44 14.21 9.28
N GLU A 227 2.51 14.31 8.34
CA GLU A 227 1.96 13.14 7.67
C GLU A 227 2.80 12.72 6.47
N LEU A 228 3.36 13.69 5.73
CA LEU A 228 4.22 13.39 4.59
C LEU A 228 5.51 12.71 5.03
N GLU A 229 6.23 13.26 6.00
CA GLU A 229 7.49 12.67 6.48
C GLU A 229 7.28 11.28 7.08
N LYS A 230 6.20 11.07 7.82
CA LYS A 230 5.81 9.75 8.31
C LYS A 230 5.54 8.78 7.16
N SER A 231 4.83 9.22 6.11
CA SER A 231 4.56 8.39 4.93
C SER A 231 5.84 8.08 4.14
N MET A 232 6.70 9.06 3.91
CA MET A 232 7.97 8.90 3.17
C MET A 232 8.93 7.97 3.90
N SER A 233 8.99 8.06 5.23
CA SER A 233 9.78 7.17 6.08
C SER A 233 9.43 5.69 5.85
N THR A 234 8.18 5.35 5.52
CA THR A 234 7.81 3.95 5.23
C THR A 234 8.43 3.39 3.94
N PHE A 235 8.89 4.26 3.03
CA PHE A 235 9.64 3.87 1.83
C PHE A 235 11.15 3.96 2.04
N GLU A 236 11.59 4.92 2.85
CA GLU A 236 13.00 5.29 3.01
C GLU A 236 13.67 4.61 4.21
N ARG A 237 12.92 3.89 5.06
CA ARG A 237 13.44 3.20 6.23
C ARG A 237 12.82 1.83 6.41
N ASP A 238 13.61 0.92 6.97
CA ASP A 238 13.14 -0.39 7.42
C ASP A 238 12.37 -0.30 8.76
N PRO A 239 11.75 -1.39 9.24
CA PRO A 239 11.02 -1.40 10.52
C PRO A 239 11.89 -1.06 11.75
N ASP A 240 13.20 -1.22 11.65
CA ASP A 240 14.19 -0.92 12.70
C ASP A 240 14.69 0.55 12.62
N GLY A 241 14.26 1.29 11.60
CA GLY A 241 14.59 2.69 11.35
C GLY A 241 15.86 2.90 10.52
N ASN A 242 16.50 1.83 10.01
CA ASN A 242 17.68 1.93 9.16
C ASN A 242 17.29 2.47 7.77
N PRO A 243 18.13 3.30 7.14
CA PRO A 243 17.83 3.84 5.82
C PRO A 243 17.81 2.75 4.75
N LEU A 244 16.85 2.85 3.84
CA LEU A 244 16.76 2.05 2.63
C LEU A 244 17.24 2.90 1.45
N GLU A 245 18.08 2.32 0.60
CA GLU A 245 18.57 3.00 -0.60
C GLU A 245 17.44 3.12 -1.64
N ILE A 246 17.30 4.32 -2.20
CA ILE A 246 16.41 4.61 -3.32
C ILE A 246 17.21 5.32 -4.40
N ASP A 247 17.45 4.60 -5.50
CA ASP A 247 18.01 5.18 -6.71
C ASP A 247 16.98 6.11 -7.33
N LYS A 248 17.33 7.40 -7.45
CA LYS A 248 16.46 8.44 -8.03
C LYS A 248 16.23 8.25 -9.52
N GLU A 249 17.19 7.63 -10.22
CA GLU A 249 17.07 7.30 -11.65
C GLU A 249 16.29 6.00 -11.87
N ASN A 250 16.12 5.19 -10.81
CA ASN A 250 15.41 3.91 -10.87
C ASN A 250 14.54 3.65 -9.63
N ILE A 251 13.65 4.61 -9.34
CA ILE A 251 12.75 4.58 -8.17
C ILE A 251 11.91 3.30 -8.15
N ARG A 252 11.35 2.90 -9.30
CA ARG A 252 10.48 1.73 -9.41
C ARG A 252 11.18 0.47 -8.91
N GLU A 253 12.38 0.20 -9.42
CA GLU A 253 13.13 -1.00 -9.05
C GLU A 253 13.56 -0.96 -7.59
N SER A 254 13.99 0.20 -7.11
CA SER A 254 14.38 0.40 -5.71
C SER A 254 13.23 0.08 -4.75
N LEU A 255 12.04 0.65 -4.99
CA LEU A 255 10.85 0.41 -4.16
C LEU A 255 10.43 -1.07 -4.21
N ARG A 256 10.48 -1.69 -5.39
CA ARG A 256 10.14 -3.11 -5.58
C ARG A 256 11.08 -4.03 -4.81
N LEU A 257 12.40 -3.81 -4.92
CA LEU A 257 13.40 -4.61 -4.22
C LEU A 257 13.28 -4.45 -2.71
N ASN A 258 13.17 -3.21 -2.21
CA ASN A 258 13.01 -2.93 -0.79
C ASN A 258 11.79 -3.64 -0.21
N ARG A 259 10.64 -3.54 -0.87
CA ARG A 259 9.42 -4.25 -0.45
C ARG A 259 9.59 -5.76 -0.45
N LYS A 260 10.23 -6.33 -1.48
CA LYS A 260 10.44 -7.78 -1.59
C LYS A 260 11.35 -8.29 -0.47
N VAL A 261 12.44 -7.59 -0.18
CA VAL A 261 13.40 -7.96 0.88
C VAL A 261 12.73 -7.87 2.25
N GLN A 262 12.08 -6.75 2.55
CA GLN A 262 11.40 -6.54 3.83
C GLN A 262 10.24 -7.51 4.03
N GLY A 263 9.40 -7.72 3.00
CA GLY A 263 8.29 -8.66 3.07
C GLY A 263 8.74 -10.11 3.32
N LYS A 264 9.88 -10.53 2.75
CA LYS A 264 10.47 -11.85 3.04
C LYS A 264 11.04 -11.93 4.46
N LYS A 265 11.72 -10.87 4.93
CA LYS A 265 12.22 -10.78 6.32
C LYS A 265 11.06 -10.90 7.31
N ASP A 266 10.04 -10.07 7.16
CA ASP A 266 8.85 -10.05 8.00
C ASP A 266 8.11 -11.40 7.99
N PHE A 267 7.96 -12.01 6.82
CA PHE A 267 7.35 -13.33 6.73
C PHE A 267 8.13 -14.38 7.54
N LYS A 268 9.46 -14.43 7.38
CA LYS A 268 10.32 -15.37 8.10
C LYS A 268 10.31 -15.15 9.62
N GLU A 269 10.33 -13.90 10.05
CA GLU A 269 10.44 -13.56 11.47
C GLU A 269 9.10 -13.62 12.21
N LYS A 270 8.00 -13.21 11.56
CA LYS A 270 6.70 -13.00 12.22
C LYS A 270 5.66 -14.06 11.86
N ILE A 271 5.74 -14.64 10.66
CA ILE A 271 4.69 -15.51 10.12
C ILE A 271 5.09 -16.98 10.20
N VAL A 272 6.28 -17.35 9.70
CA VAL A 272 6.78 -18.73 9.75
C VAL A 272 6.68 -19.36 11.15
N PRO A 273 7.05 -18.67 12.25
CA PRO A 273 6.98 -19.25 13.59
C PRO A 273 5.57 -19.65 14.05
N ILE A 274 4.52 -19.12 13.41
CA ILE A 274 3.13 -19.40 13.76
C ILE A 274 2.43 -20.31 12.73
N ILE A 275 3.14 -20.80 11.70
CA ILE A 275 2.64 -21.84 10.79
C ILE A 275 2.78 -23.21 11.46
N ARG A 276 1.66 -23.87 11.72
CA ARG A 276 1.59 -25.06 12.58
C ARG A 276 2.25 -26.29 11.98
N ASN A 277 2.13 -26.48 10.68
CA ASN A 277 2.66 -27.64 9.97
C ASN A 277 4.00 -27.37 9.27
N TYR A 278 4.66 -26.25 9.55
CA TYR A 278 6.01 -26.00 9.04
C TYR A 278 7.08 -26.75 9.86
N PHE A 279 6.88 -26.87 11.18
CA PHE A 279 7.84 -27.52 12.08
C PHE A 279 7.54 -29.00 12.37
N ASN A 280 6.48 -29.56 11.76
CA ASN A 280 6.14 -30.98 11.90
C ASN A 280 7.13 -31.81 11.06
N LYS A 281 8.22 -32.24 11.69
CA LYS A 281 9.09 -33.31 11.19
C LYS A 281 8.75 -34.62 11.89
#